data_AF-A0A958HZQ0-F1
#
_entry.id   AF-A0A958HZQ0-F1
#
_cell.length_a   1.000
_cell.length_b   1.000
_cell.length_c   1.000
_cell.angle_alpha   90.00
_cell.angle_beta   90.00
_cell.angle_gamma   90.00
#
_symmetry.space_group_name_H-M   'P 1'
#
loop_
_entity.id
_entity.type
_entity.pdbx_description
1 polymer ?
#
loop_
_entity_poly.entity_id
_entity_poly.type
_entity_poly.pdbx_seq_one_letter_code
_entity_poly.pdbx_strand_id
1 'polypeptide(L)' 'MTTLTAIAFLGGLSVLLAVILVIANAKLKVYEDPRIEVVSDMLPGANCGACGFPGCRAFAERVVTGDQQPSGCP' A
#
# COMPACT_ATOMS: atom_id res chain seq x y z
N MET A 1 -34.41 -2.08 24.72
CA MET A 1 -34.52 -0.98 23.74
C MET A 1 -33.13 -0.46 23.33
N THR A 2 -32.23 -0.17 24.26
CA THR A 2 -30.88 0.37 24.01
C THR A 2 -29.94 -0.55 23.23
N THR A 3 -30.08 -1.87 23.36
CA THR A 3 -29.25 -2.85 22.64
C THR A 3 -29.52 -2.89 21.14
N LEU A 4 -30.80 -2.87 20.74
CA LEU A 4 -31.23 -2.81 19.34
C LEU A 4 -30.80 -1.51 18.66
N THR A 5 -30.93 -0.37 19.37
CA THR A 5 -30.45 0.91 18.85
C THR A 5 -28.93 0.90 18.67
N ALA A 6 -28.17 0.35 19.63
CA ALA A 6 -26.72 0.27 19.52
C ALA A 6 -26.28 -0.58 18.30
N ILE A 7 -26.93 -1.71 18.06
CA ILE A 7 -26.66 -2.57 16.90
C ILE A 7 -26.99 -1.83 15.59
N ALA A 8 -28.14 -1.15 15.52
CA ALA A 8 -28.53 -0.39 14.34
C ALA A 8 -27.53 0.74 14.02
N PHE A 9 -27.06 1.47 15.03
CA PHE A 9 -26.06 2.52 14.86
C PHE A 9 -24.70 1.99 14.42
N LEU A 10 -24.16 0.96 15.10
CA LEU A 10 -22.86 0.38 14.76
C LEU A 10 -22.88 -0.28 13.38
N GLY A 11 -23.96 -1.02 13.08
CA GLY A 11 -24.18 -1.63 11.77
C GLY A 11 -24.26 -0.57 10.67
N GLY A 12 -25.09 0.46 10.85
CA GLY A 12 -25.23 1.56 9.89
C GLY A 12 -23.91 2.31 9.66
N LEU A 13 -23.17 2.61 10.72
CA LEU A 13 -21.87 3.28 10.61
C LEU A 13 -20.85 2.40 9.90
N SER A 14 -20.80 1.11 10.19
CA SER A 14 -19.86 0.19 9.54
C SER A 14 -20.10 0.10 8.03
N VAL A 15 -21.36 -0.02 7.60
CA VAL A 15 -21.74 -0.04 6.18
C VAL A 15 -21.41 1.29 5.51
N LEU A 16 -21.75 2.42 6.16
CA LEU A 16 -21.44 3.76 5.65
C LEU A 16 -19.94 3.93 5.40
N LEU A 17 -19.10 3.61 6.39
CA LEU A 17 -17.65 3.74 6.28
C LEU A 17 -17.08 2.78 5.24
N ALA A 18 -17.56 1.53 5.17
CA ALA A 18 -17.14 0.57 4.17
C ALA A 18 -17.44 1.06 2.74
N VAL A 19 -18.63 1.60 2.49
CA VAL A 19 -19.00 2.17 1.18
C VAL A 19 -18.08 3.34 0.81
N ILE A 20 -17.80 4.25 1.74
CA ILE A 20 -16.88 5.36 1.52
C ILE A 20 -15.48 4.85 1.17
N LEU A 21 -14.96 3.86 1.90
CA LEU A 21 -13.64 3.27 1.64
C LEU A 21 -13.56 2.58 0.27
N VAL A 22 -14.60 1.84 -0.14
CA VAL A 22 -14.64 1.19 -1.46
C VAL A 22 -14.62 2.22 -2.59
N ILE A 23 -15.41 3.29 -2.46
CA ILE A 23 -15.43 4.39 -3.45
C ILE A 23 -14.07 5.08 -3.48
N ALA A 24 -13.49 5.39 -2.33
CA ALA A 24 -12.16 6.00 -2.24
C ALA A 24 -11.09 5.11 -2.88
N ASN A 25 -11.09 3.81 -2.58
CA ASN A 25 -10.16 2.84 -3.19
C ASN A 25 -10.30 2.80 -4.72
N ALA A 26 -11.52 2.81 -5.25
CA ALA A 26 -11.73 2.80 -6.69
C ALA A 26 -11.34 4.13 -7.37
N LYS A 27 -11.59 5.26 -6.70
CA LYS A 27 -11.35 6.61 -7.24
C LYS A 27 -9.91 7.08 -7.09
N LEU A 28 -9.22 6.65 -6.04
CA LEU A 28 -7.84 7.02 -5.71
C LEU A 28 -6.83 5.94 -6.10
N LYS A 29 -7.25 4.89 -6.83
CA LYS A 29 -6.34 3.86 -7.33
C LYS A 29 -5.35 4.48 -8.31
N VAL A 30 -4.10 4.57 -7.91
CA VAL A 30 -2.98 4.94 -8.79
C VAL A 30 -2.51 3.69 -9.53
N TYR A 31 -2.17 3.84 -10.81
CA TYR A 31 -1.53 2.78 -11.57
C TYR A 31 -0.07 2.62 -11.12
N GLU A 32 0.32 1.42 -10.72
CA GLU A 32 1.70 1.06 -10.39
C GLU A 32 2.24 0.09 -11.46
N ASP A 33 3.50 0.26 -11.87
CA ASP A 33 4.16 -0.65 -12.81
C ASP A 33 4.32 -2.03 -12.13
N PRO A 34 3.79 -3.12 -12.70
CA PRO A 34 3.82 -4.44 -12.07
C PRO A 34 5.24 -4.96 -11.82
N ARG A 35 6.25 -4.43 -12.53
CA ARG A 35 7.65 -4.79 -12.31
C ARG A 35 8.17 -4.30 -10.96
N ILE A 36 7.60 -3.24 -10.39
CA ILE A 36 8.01 -2.71 -9.08
C ILE A 36 7.71 -3.74 -8.00
N GLU A 37 6.55 -4.39 -8.07
CA GLU A 37 6.15 -5.45 -7.15
C GLU A 37 7.09 -6.66 -7.25
N VAL A 38 7.37 -7.11 -8.48
CA VAL A 38 8.30 -8.21 -8.74
C VAL A 38 9.70 -7.93 -8.18
N VAL A 39 10.24 -6.73 -8.37
CA VAL A 39 11.56 -6.36 -7.82
C VAL A 39 11.48 -6.21 -6.31
N SER A 40 10.40 -5.63 -5.77
CA SER A 40 10.20 -5.46 -4.33
C SER A 40 10.17 -6.81 -3.61
N ASP A 41 9.55 -7.83 -4.20
CA ASP A 41 9.48 -9.18 -3.65
C ASP A 41 10.84 -9.92 -3.66
N MET A 42 11.77 -9.49 -4.52
CA MET A 42 13.14 -9.99 -4.53
C MET A 42 14.03 -9.33 -3.46
N LEU A 43 13.58 -8.25 -2.84
CA LEU A 43 14.34 -7.52 -1.82
C LEU A 43 14.09 -8.09 -0.42
N PRO A 44 14.97 -7.80 0.55
CA PRO A 44 14.82 -8.31 1.92
C PRO A 44 13.57 -7.82 2.68
N GLY A 45 12.82 -6.84 2.16
CA GLY A 45 11.65 -6.26 2.83
C GLY A 45 11.95 -5.52 4.14
N ALA A 46 13.23 -5.38 4.52
CA ALA A 46 13.66 -4.86 5.81
C ALA A 46 13.44 -3.34 5.98
N ASN A 47 13.31 -2.59 4.87
CA ASN A 47 13.16 -1.13 4.86
C ASN A 47 14.23 -0.40 5.72
N CYS A 48 15.47 -0.90 5.70
CA CYS A 48 16.56 -0.44 6.56
C CYS A 48 17.23 0.87 6.09
N GLY A 49 16.99 1.29 4.85
CA GLY A 49 17.54 2.53 4.28
C GLY A 49 19.04 2.49 3.94
N ALA A 50 19.70 1.34 4.03
CA ALA A 50 21.14 1.21 3.74
C ALA A 50 21.49 1.53 2.27
N CYS A 51 20.55 1.37 1.36
CA CYS A 51 20.67 1.75 -0.05
C CYS A 51 20.39 3.23 -0.33
N GLY A 52 20.09 4.05 0.69
CA GLY A 52 19.80 5.49 0.56
C GLY A 52 18.35 5.83 0.21
N PHE A 53 17.45 4.84 0.16
CA PHE A 53 16.02 5.03 -0.11
C PHE A 53 15.17 4.78 1.14
N PRO A 54 14.00 5.43 1.29
CA PRO A 54 13.15 5.32 2.49
C PRO A 54 12.53 3.93 2.69
N GLY A 55 12.62 3.03 1.72
CA GLY A 55 12.13 1.66 1.82
C GLY A 55 12.47 0.81 0.60
N CYS A 56 12.26 -0.50 0.72
CA CYS A 56 12.55 -1.48 -0.33
C CYS A 56 11.73 -1.21 -1.60
N ARG A 57 10.44 -0.86 -1.46
CA ARG A 57 9.59 -0.50 -2.60
C ARG A 57 10.09 0.74 -3.35
N ALA A 58 10.57 1.75 -2.61
CA ALA A 58 11.12 2.97 -3.20
C ALA A 58 12.43 2.70 -3.95
N PHE A 59 13.28 1.81 -3.44
CA PHE A 59 14.45 1.32 -4.17
C PHE A 59 14.03 0.54 -5.43
N ALA A 60 13.07 -0.39 -5.30
CA ALA A 60 12.56 -1.19 -6.43
C ALA A 60 12.01 -0.30 -7.56
N GLU A 61 11.29 0.78 -7.22
CA GLU A 61 10.81 1.77 -8.19
C GLU A 61 11.97 2.37 -9.00
N ARG A 62 13.06 2.78 -8.34
CA ARG A 62 14.24 3.35 -9.02
C ARG A 62 15.02 2.34 -9.85
N VAL A 63 15.03 1.08 -9.44
CA VAL A 63 15.60 0.01 -10.25
C VAL A 63 14.77 -0.21 -11.52
N VAL A 64 13.43 -0.17 -11.41
CA VAL A 64 12.53 -0.33 -12.56
C VAL A 64 12.56 0.87 -13.52
N THR A 65 12.73 2.10 -13.01
CA THR A 65 12.92 3.29 -13.86
C THR A 65 14.31 3.38 -14.49
N GLY A 66 15.27 2.54 -14.04
CA GLY A 66 16.64 2.53 -14.53
C GLY A 66 17.55 3.57 -13.88
N ASP A 67 17.07 4.27 -12.84
CA ASP A 67 17.84 5.27 -12.10
C ASP A 67 18.86 4.63 -11.13
N GLN A 68 18.67 3.35 -10.78
CA GLN A 68 19.51 2.65 -9.82
C GLN A 68 19.84 1.22 -10.27
N GLN A 69 21.06 0.77 -9.99
CA GLN A 69 21.46 -0.62 -10.26
C GLN A 69 20.79 -1.59 -9.27
N PRO A 70 20.33 -2.78 -9.72
CA PRO A 70 19.73 -3.80 -8.84
C PRO A 70 20.64 -4.24 -7.68
N SER A 71 21.96 -4.21 -7.90
CA SER A 71 22.99 -4.51 -6.90
C SER A 71 23.18 -3.41 -5.83
N GLY A 72 22.40 -2.33 -5.88
CA GLY A 72 22.48 -1.21 -4.93
C GLY A 72 21.84 -1.47 -3.56
N CYS A 73 21.13 -2.59 -3.37
CA CYS A 73 20.68 -3.04 -2.06
C CYS A 73 21.77 -3.92 -1.43
N PRO A 74 22.40 -3.49 -0.32
CA PRO A 74 23.43 -4.26 0.36
C PRO A 74 22.87 -5.49 1.09
#